data_AF-A0A9E4L5D3-F1
#
_entry.id   AF-A0A9E4L5D3-F1
#
_cell.length_a   1.000
_cell.length_b   1.000
_cell.length_c   1.000
_cell.angle_alpha   90.00
_cell.angle_beta   90.00
_cell.angle_gamma   90.00
#
_symmetry.space_group_name_H-M   'P 1'
#
loop_
_entity.id
_entity.type
_entity.pdbx_description
1 polymer ?
#
loop_
_entity_poly.entity_id
_entity_poly.type
_entity_poly.pdbx_seq_one_letter_code
_entity_poly.pdbx_strand_id
1 'polypeptide(L)' 'MTRDEFIQKIAKGMDLPVPLLERLTQSRAPGDSQDGGWRLARMPSMDEVEEFHLEARFASSGWRTALRSFIED' A
#
# COMPACT_ATOMS: atom_id res chain seq x y z
N MET A 1 1.21 -2.55 16.40
CA MET A 1 1.76 -2.44 15.05
C MET A 1 2.00 -0.97 14.77
N THR A 2 3.25 -0.58 14.53
CA THR A 2 3.61 0.78 14.11
C THR A 2 3.37 0.97 12.60
N ARG A 3 3.41 2.22 12.13
CA ARG A 3 3.36 2.54 10.69
C ARG A 3 4.44 1.79 9.92
N ASP A 4 5.67 1.80 10.43
CA ASP A 4 6.80 1.12 9.80
C ASP A 4 6.60 -0.40 9.74
N GLU A 5 6.10 -1.03 10.80
CA GLU A 5 5.81 -2.47 10.78
C GLU A 5 4.74 -2.82 9.73
N PHE A 6 3.70 -1.98 9.62
CA PHE A 6 2.68 -2.13 8.58
C PHE A 6 3.26 -1.98 7.17
N ILE A 7 4.06 -0.94 6.94
CA ILE A 7 4.71 -0.68 5.65
C ILE A 7 5.67 -1.80 5.28
N GLN A 8 6.48 -2.29 6.22
CA GLN A 8 7.42 -3.39 5.98
C GLN A 8 6.69 -4.70 5.67
N LYS A 9 5.57 -4.98 6.35
CA LYS A 9 4.71 -6.14 6.07
C LYS A 9 4.20 -6.11 4.63
N ILE A 10 3.73 -4.94 4.18
CA ILE A 10 3.24 -4.75 2.82
C ILE A 10 4.38 -4.78 1.79
N ALA A 11 5.48 -4.08 2.06
CA ALA A 11 6.66 -4.04 1.19
C ALA A 11 7.16 -5.46 0.91
N LYS A 12 7.23 -6.30 1.95
CA LYS A 12 7.65 -7.71 1.82
C LYS A 12 6.62 -8.57 1.08
N GLY A 13 5.33 -8.32 1.26
CA GLY A 13 4.25 -9.11 0.65
C GLY A 13 3.97 -8.76 -0.81
N MET A 14 4.14 -7.49 -1.20
CA MET A 14 3.79 -6.98 -2.53
C MET A 14 4.98 -6.47 -3.35
N ASP A 15 6.20 -6.59 -2.80
CA ASP A 15 7.44 -6.14 -3.42
C ASP A 15 7.36 -4.67 -3.87
N LEU A 16 6.86 -3.85 -2.95
CA LEU A 16 6.58 -2.43 -3.13
C LEU A 16 7.68 -1.58 -2.50
N PRO A 17 8.09 -0.47 -3.14
CA PRO A 17 9.05 0.45 -2.55
C PRO A 17 8.49 1.07 -1.26
N VAL A 18 9.28 1.02 -0.19
CA VAL A 18 8.95 1.65 1.09
C VAL A 18 8.56 3.12 0.93
N PRO A 19 9.28 3.96 0.17
CA PRO A 19 8.92 5.37 0.02
C PRO A 19 7.54 5.59 -0.62
N LEU A 20 7.12 4.69 -1.53
CA LEU A 20 5.79 4.74 -2.12
C LEU A 20 4.73 4.37 -1.08
N LEU A 21 4.94 3.28 -0.35
CA LEU A 21 4.02 2.85 0.71
C LEU A 21 3.87 3.90 1.80
N GLU A 22 4.93 4.63 2.14
CA GLU A 22 4.84 5.76 3.05
C GLU A 22 3.88 6.84 2.58
N ARG A 23 3.87 7.16 1.28
CA ARG A 23 2.94 8.14 0.69
C ARG A 23 1.50 7.62 0.68
N LEU A 24 1.31 6.32 0.48
CA LEU A 24 -0.02 5.69 0.38
C LEU A 24 -0.62 5.34 1.76
N THR A 25 0.22 5.16 2.78
CA THR A 25 -0.20 4.75 4.12
C THR A 25 -0.71 5.94 4.92
N GLN A 26 -1.89 5.80 5.49
CA GLN A 26 -2.51 6.81 6.35
C GLN A 26 -3.01 6.18 7.65
N SER A 27 -3.14 7.01 8.68
CA SER A 27 -3.76 6.60 9.93
C SER A 27 -5.26 6.41 9.75
N ARG A 28 -5.82 5.29 10.21
CA ARG A 28 -7.27 5.07 10.27
C ARG A 28 -7.92 6.00 11.28
N ALA A 29 -9.18 6.34 11.03
CA ALA A 29 -10.02 7.06 11.99
C ALA A 29 -10.27 6.17 13.23
N PRO A 30 -10.41 6.77 14.42
CA PRO A 30 -10.73 6.03 15.64
C PRO A 30 -12.11 5.37 15.50
N GLY A 31 -12.15 4.03 15.46
CA GLY A 31 -13.39 3.23 15.34
C GLY A 31 -13.23 1.93 14.54
N ASP A 32 -12.25 1.86 13.64
CA ASP A 32 -11.90 0.65 12.89
C ASP A 32 -10.99 -0.26 13.72
N SER A 33 -11.49 -1.45 14.07
CA SER A 33 -10.92 -2.27 15.17
C SER A 33 -9.95 -3.38 14.75
N GLN A 34 -9.43 -3.43 13.52
CA GLN A 34 -8.71 -4.63 13.05
C GLN A 34 -7.19 -4.51 12.81
N ASP A 35 -6.63 -3.35 12.46
CA ASP A 35 -5.21 -3.29 12.02
C ASP A 35 -4.37 -2.14 12.60
N GLY A 36 -4.34 -2.01 13.93
CA GLY A 36 -3.34 -1.18 14.62
C GLY A 36 -3.32 0.30 14.23
N GLY A 37 -4.38 0.80 13.58
CA GLY A 37 -4.55 2.19 13.18
C GLY A 37 -3.95 2.59 11.83
N TRP A 38 -3.50 1.66 10.96
CA TRP A 38 -2.90 2.01 9.66
C TRP A 38 -3.60 1.31 8.50
N ARG A 39 -3.69 1.99 7.35
CA ARG A 39 -4.22 1.44 6.10
C ARG A 39 -3.55 2.07 4.89
N LEU A 40 -3.66 1.41 3.73
CA LEU A 40 -3.44 2.09 2.46
C LEU A 40 -4.68 2.92 2.12
N ALA A 41 -4.50 4.19 1.83
CA ALA A 41 -5.62 5.09 1.54
C ALA A 41 -6.08 5.01 0.08
N ARG A 42 -5.16 4.72 -0.85
CA ARG A 42 -5.41 4.72 -2.28
C ARG A 42 -4.40 3.86 -3.05
N MET A 43 -4.72 3.59 -4.31
CA MET A 43 -3.78 3.04 -5.27
C MET A 43 -2.71 4.10 -5.64
N PRO A 44 -1.49 3.66 -6.01
CA PRO A 44 -0.52 4.55 -6.63
C PRO A 44 -1.06 5.12 -7.94
N SER A 45 -0.76 6.39 -8.17
CA SER A 45 -1.04 7.09 -9.43
C SER A 45 -0.06 6.64 -10.51
N MET A 46 -0.36 6.92 -11.78
CA MET A 46 0.56 6.58 -12.88
C MET A 46 1.92 7.29 -12.72
N ASP A 47 1.93 8.54 -12.27
CA ASP A 47 3.18 9.27 -12.01
C ASP A 47 4.05 8.58 -10.95
N GLU A 48 3.43 8.09 -9.86
CA GLU A 48 4.14 7.32 -8.82
C GLU A 48 4.60 5.95 -9.33
N VAL A 49 3.81 5.30 -10.19
CA VAL A 49 4.19 4.02 -10.81
C VAL A 49 5.44 4.21 -11.67
N GLU A 50 5.50 5.28 -12.46
CA GLU A 50 6.67 5.64 -13.29
C GLU A 50 7.87 6.05 -12.43
N GLU A 51 7.68 6.90 -11.40
CA GLU A 51 8.73 7.34 -10.47
C GLU A 51 9.47 6.16 -9.82
N PHE A 52 8.74 5.09 -9.52
CA PHE A 52 9.28 3.89 -8.86
C PHE A 52 9.51 2.69 -9.79
N HIS A 53 9.41 2.87 -11.10
CA HIS A 53 9.59 1.80 -12.09
C HIS A 53 8.70 0.56 -11.85
N LEU A 54 7.42 0.79 -11.53
CA LEU A 54 6.44 -0.25 -11.21
C LEU A 54 5.51 -0.59 -12.37
N GLU A 55 5.75 -0.09 -13.59
CA GLU A 55 4.84 -0.20 -14.74
C GLU A 55 4.51 -1.66 -15.05
N ALA A 56 5.50 -2.55 -15.02
CA ALA A 56 5.31 -3.98 -15.25
C ALA A 56 4.42 -4.63 -14.16
N ARG A 57 4.57 -4.21 -12.90
CA ARG A 57 3.73 -4.70 -11.79
C ARG A 57 2.33 -4.11 -11.87
N PHE A 58 2.21 -2.82 -12.18
CA PHE A 58 0.93 -2.15 -12.32
C PHE A 58 0.11 -2.71 -13.49
N ALA A 59 0.77 -3.12 -14.58
CA ALA A 59 0.14 -3.82 -15.69
C ALA A 59 -0.42 -5.19 -15.28
N SER A 60 0.15 -5.84 -14.25
CA SER A 60 -0.37 -7.10 -13.72
C SER A 60 -1.68 -6.89 -12.95
N SER A 61 -2.77 -7.44 -13.49
CA SER A 61 -4.08 -7.40 -12.86
C SER A 61 -4.09 -8.05 -11.46
N GLY A 62 -3.30 -9.11 -11.25
CA GLY A 62 -3.22 -9.77 -9.94
C GLY A 62 -2.62 -8.88 -8.86
N TRP A 63 -1.59 -8.10 -9.21
CA TRP A 63 -0.96 -7.17 -8.28
C TRP A 63 -1.90 -6.02 -7.91
N ARG A 64 -2.63 -5.46 -8.90
CA ARG A 64 -3.64 -4.41 -8.63
C ARG A 64 -4.78 -4.91 -7.76
N THR A 65 -5.25 -6.14 -7.96
CA THR A 65 -6.31 -6.73 -7.13
C THR A 65 -5.82 -6.96 -5.70
N ALA A 66 -4.60 -7.47 -5.52
CA ALA A 66 -4.01 -7.63 -4.19
C ALA A 66 -3.87 -6.29 -3.46
N LEU A 67 -3.32 -5.27 -4.13
CA LEU A 67 -3.14 -3.93 -3.58
C LEU A 67 -4.48 -3.28 -3.20
N ARG A 68 -5.52 -3.47 -4.02
CA ARG A 68 -6.88 -3.00 -3.74
C ARG A 68 -7.47 -3.67 -2.50
N SER A 69 -7.24 -4.97 -2.30
CA SER A 69 -7.68 -5.67 -1.09
C SER A 69 -7.08 -5.07 0.18
N PHE A 70 -5.88 -4.49 0.14
CA PHE A 70 -5.29 -3.78 1.30
C PHE A 70 -5.85 -2.36 1.52
N ILE A 71 -6.55 -1.80 0.54
CA ILE A 71 -7.14 -0.46 0.60
C ILE A 71 -8.60 -0.52 1.10
N GLU A 72 -9.32 -1.56 0.69
CA GLU A 72 -10.73 -1.78 1.05
C GLU A 72 -10.91 -2.42 2.44
N ASP A 73 -9.86 -3.03 2.99
CA ASP A 73 -9.82 -3.64 4.33
C ASP A 73 -9.49 -2.63 5.44
#